data_AF-A0A401I8B5-F1
#
_entry.id   AF-A0A401I8B5-F1
#
_cell.length_a   1.000
_cell.length_b   1.000
_cell.length_c   1.000
_cell.angle_alpha   90.00
_cell.angle_beta   90.00
_cell.angle_gamma   90.00
#
_symmetry.space_group_name_H-M   'P 1'
#
loop_
_entity.id
_entity.type
_entity.pdbx_description
1 polymer ?
#
loop_
_entity_poly.entity_id
_entity_poly.type
_entity_poly.pdbx_seq_one_letter_code
_entity_poly.pdbx_strand_id
1 'polypeptide(L)'
;MQRARKLKRPIRLRRGRGRTGRRKPTARKPTASAQQRAERLQEQIRLSYNQGYDAGYDAALIKHQTQPPDDGGRQREEGYRSGLYEGGEGLVDVLLSDEEMLPDIPVYRIIEAGIQALQSEKQHLLNAREVTSRLLQAMDEGRPLSVVRLGDGELLTMAQGTVMSDQQLLREGHFLPYAGIQLPDLEARDQLVAAVCRADIVGIPKLRLPNYQPLAFAVFRAYGIDYRQLQLTISTINYTIYLEGCLPQLLQGRRVLLVGNTAPSLASVLESRGYVVAGVIAPVAGMHDIPRVMAEIHGHHFDIALVGAGIPAVVIAQRIATELGRTAIDFGHLADALIKGEAVL
;
A
#
# COMPACT_ATOMS: atom_id res chain seq x y z
N MET A 1 -27.74 -29.86 71.46
CA MET A 1 -28.44 -28.62 71.04
C MET A 1 -27.89 -28.22 69.67
N GLN A 2 -28.60 -28.01 68.56
CA GLN A 2 -30.02 -28.01 68.17
C GLN A 2 -30.09 -28.45 66.66
N ARG A 3 -30.85 -29.53 66.36
CA ARG A 3 -32.04 -29.66 65.47
C ARG A 3 -31.85 -29.38 63.95
N ALA A 4 -31.88 -30.42 63.08
CA ALA A 4 -33.03 -31.08 62.40
C ALA A 4 -33.44 -30.35 61.08
N ARG A 5 -33.69 -30.92 59.88
CA ARG A 5 -34.49 -32.07 59.37
C ARG A 5 -34.07 -32.38 57.90
N LYS A 6 -33.85 -33.65 57.51
CA LYS A 6 -34.66 -34.53 56.61
C LYS A 6 -35.24 -33.98 55.28
N LEU A 7 -34.81 -34.57 54.14
CA LEU A 7 -35.59 -35.27 53.06
C LEU A 7 -34.64 -35.55 51.84
N LYS A 8 -34.11 -36.77 51.59
CA LYS A 8 -34.62 -37.88 50.73
C LYS A 8 -35.23 -37.37 49.40
N ARG A 9 -34.88 -37.82 48.17
CA ARG A 9 -34.59 -39.18 47.65
C ARG A 9 -34.20 -39.10 46.12
N PRO A 10 -34.05 -40.19 45.33
CA PRO A 10 -32.85 -40.46 44.53
C PRO A 10 -33.01 -40.41 42.98
N ILE A 11 -31.85 -40.61 42.35
CA ILE A 11 -31.51 -40.86 40.93
C ILE A 11 -32.60 -41.55 40.10
N ARG A 12 -32.86 -41.00 38.91
CA ARG A 12 -33.37 -41.74 37.73
C ARG A 12 -32.45 -41.51 36.53
N LEU A 13 -31.75 -42.57 36.14
CA LEU A 13 -31.10 -42.72 34.85
C LEU A 13 -32.16 -42.82 33.75
N ARG A 14 -32.05 -41.99 32.70
CA ARG A 14 -32.70 -42.26 31.41
C ARG A 14 -31.73 -41.93 30.27
N ARG A 15 -31.33 -42.99 29.57
CA ARG A 15 -30.58 -43.00 28.30
C ARG A 15 -31.37 -42.29 27.19
N GLY A 16 -30.69 -41.61 26.28
CA GLY A 16 -31.21 -41.40 24.93
C GLY A 16 -30.67 -40.21 24.12
N ARG A 17 -29.63 -40.46 23.32
CA ARG A 17 -29.30 -39.82 22.02
C ARG A 17 -29.06 -38.30 22.00
N GLY A 18 -27.81 -37.90 22.27
CA GLY A 18 -27.27 -36.61 21.83
C GLY A 18 -26.90 -36.66 20.34
N ARG A 19 -27.63 -35.92 19.51
CA ARG A 19 -27.21 -35.54 18.15
C ARG A 19 -26.32 -34.31 18.25
N THR A 20 -25.04 -34.45 17.92
CA THR A 20 -24.08 -33.36 17.80
C THR A 20 -24.34 -32.55 16.53
N GLY A 21 -25.01 -31.41 16.66
CA GLY A 21 -25.10 -30.39 15.61
C GLY A 21 -24.03 -29.33 15.79
N ARG A 22 -22.88 -29.49 15.10
CA ARG A 22 -21.88 -28.42 14.93
C ARG A 22 -22.54 -27.30 14.11
N ARG A 23 -22.94 -26.20 14.75
CA ARG A 23 -23.25 -24.94 14.05
C ARG A 23 -21.92 -24.32 13.58
N LYS A 24 -21.69 -24.30 12.27
CA LYS A 24 -20.63 -23.50 11.64
C LYS A 24 -20.90 -22.02 11.94
N PRO A 25 -19.88 -21.20 12.27
CA PRO A 25 -20.05 -19.76 12.36
C PRO A 25 -20.32 -19.23 10.95
N THR A 26 -21.50 -18.67 10.73
CA THR A 26 -21.82 -17.94 9.51
C THR A 26 -21.01 -16.65 9.50
N ALA A 27 -20.07 -16.55 8.57
CA ALA A 27 -19.41 -15.29 8.25
C ALA A 27 -20.49 -14.26 7.92
N ARG A 28 -20.63 -13.23 8.77
CA ARG A 28 -21.51 -12.10 8.50
C ARG A 28 -21.02 -11.43 7.22
N LYS A 29 -21.87 -11.41 6.19
CA LYS A 29 -21.62 -10.61 4.99
C LYS A 29 -21.50 -9.14 5.42
N PRO A 30 -20.52 -8.39 4.90
CA PRO A 30 -20.42 -6.97 5.18
C PRO A 30 -21.71 -6.26 4.76
N THR A 31 -22.14 -5.27 5.54
CA THR A 31 -23.30 -4.44 5.20
C THR A 31 -23.00 -3.62 3.95
N ALA A 32 -24.02 -3.32 3.14
CA ALA A 32 -23.87 -2.58 1.87
C ALA A 32 -23.09 -1.26 2.00
N SER A 33 -23.14 -0.61 3.18
CA SER A 33 -22.38 0.61 3.48
C SER A 33 -20.87 0.40 3.64
N ALA A 34 -20.42 -0.79 4.06
CA ALA A 34 -19.00 -1.12 4.22
C ALA A 34 -18.37 -1.50 2.88
N GLN A 35 -19.12 -2.19 2.00
CA GLN A 35 -18.69 -2.47 0.63
C GLN A 35 -18.56 -1.19 -0.19
N GLN A 36 -19.55 -0.29 -0.14
CA GLN A 36 -19.48 0.99 -0.84
C GLN A 36 -18.32 1.89 -0.35
N ARG A 37 -17.98 1.83 0.95
CA ARG A 37 -16.79 2.52 1.49
C ARG A 37 -15.49 1.88 1.01
N ALA A 38 -15.42 0.55 0.98
CA ALA A 38 -14.28 -0.17 0.46
C ALA A 38 -14.07 0.05 -1.05
N GLU A 39 -15.14 0.14 -1.83
CA GLU A 39 -15.10 0.47 -3.26
C GLU A 39 -14.65 1.91 -3.50
N ARG A 40 -15.17 2.89 -2.74
CA ARG A 40 -14.71 4.28 -2.83
C ARG A 40 -13.24 4.43 -2.41
N LEU A 41 -12.80 3.71 -1.39
CA LEU A 41 -11.42 3.76 -0.96
C LEU A 41 -10.50 2.94 -1.88
N GLN A 42 -10.98 1.88 -2.54
CA GLN A 42 -10.25 1.21 -3.63
C GLN A 42 -10.10 2.13 -4.83
N GLU A 43 -11.14 2.89 -5.16
CA GLU A 43 -11.07 3.94 -6.16
C GLU A 43 -10.12 5.06 -5.70
N GLN A 44 -10.04 5.38 -4.41
CA GLN A 44 -9.03 6.32 -3.91
C GLN A 44 -7.62 5.75 -3.85
N ILE A 45 -7.42 4.44 -3.61
CA ILE A 45 -6.13 3.76 -3.73
C ILE A 45 -5.66 3.86 -5.17
N ARG A 46 -6.58 3.60 -6.11
CA ARG A 46 -6.37 3.84 -7.53
C ARG A 46 -6.02 5.30 -7.79
N LEU A 47 -6.83 6.25 -7.31
CA LEU A 47 -6.56 7.69 -7.43
C LEU A 47 -5.26 8.15 -6.74
N SER A 48 -4.79 7.43 -5.72
CA SER A 48 -3.51 7.67 -5.06
C SER A 48 -2.33 7.19 -5.90
N TYR A 49 -2.53 6.20 -6.78
CA TYR A 49 -1.61 5.94 -7.88
C TYR A 49 -1.72 7.04 -8.96
N ASN A 50 -2.81 7.80 -9.02
CA ASN A 50 -3.16 8.65 -10.16
C ASN A 50 -2.61 10.08 -10.15
N GLN A 51 -1.79 10.50 -9.19
CA GLN A 51 -1.26 11.88 -9.18
C GLN A 51 -0.22 12.18 -10.27
N GLY A 52 0.25 11.18 -11.03
CA GLY A 52 1.23 11.36 -12.09
C GLY A 52 0.80 11.00 -13.53
N TYR A 53 -0.28 10.25 -13.76
CA TYR A 53 -0.50 9.63 -15.09
C TYR A 53 -1.94 9.56 -15.63
N ASP A 54 -2.98 9.66 -14.79
CA ASP A 54 -4.35 9.34 -15.25
C ASP A 54 -5.10 10.48 -15.94
N ALA A 55 -4.44 11.59 -16.27
CA ALA A 55 -5.02 12.56 -17.21
C ALA A 55 -5.39 11.90 -18.56
N GLY A 56 -4.72 10.80 -18.95
CA GLY A 56 -5.09 10.02 -20.14
C GLY A 56 -6.21 9.01 -19.91
N TYR A 57 -6.12 8.23 -18.83
CA TYR A 57 -7.06 7.14 -18.52
C TYR A 57 -8.40 7.68 -17.98
N ASP A 58 -8.37 8.59 -17.01
CA ASP A 58 -9.58 9.21 -16.46
C ASP A 58 -10.24 10.13 -17.49
N ALA A 59 -9.49 10.82 -18.36
CA ALA A 59 -10.09 11.58 -19.46
C ALA A 59 -10.73 10.68 -20.52
N ALA A 60 -10.20 9.48 -20.76
CA ALA A 60 -10.81 8.49 -21.64
C ALA A 60 -12.12 7.93 -21.05
N LEU A 61 -12.14 7.67 -19.73
CA LEU A 61 -13.31 7.16 -19.01
C LEU A 61 -14.41 8.22 -18.83
N ILE A 62 -14.04 9.46 -18.48
CA ILE A 62 -14.98 10.59 -18.34
C ILE A 62 -15.55 10.99 -19.72
N LYS A 63 -14.74 10.95 -20.79
CA LYS A 63 -15.24 11.12 -22.17
C LYS A 63 -16.22 10.02 -22.58
N HIS A 64 -16.04 8.80 -22.09
CA HIS A 64 -16.94 7.68 -22.37
C HIS A 64 -18.33 7.87 -21.73
N GLN A 65 -18.40 8.55 -20.57
CA GLN A 65 -19.67 8.73 -19.83
C GLN A 65 -20.44 10.00 -20.22
N THR A 66 -19.81 10.97 -20.86
CA THR A 66 -20.39 12.33 -21.05
C THR A 66 -20.62 12.75 -22.50
N GLN A 67 -20.19 11.98 -23.52
CA GLN A 67 -20.42 12.33 -24.92
C GLN A 67 -21.59 11.54 -25.54
N PRO A 68 -22.56 12.20 -26.21
CA PRO A 68 -23.53 11.51 -27.05
C PRO A 68 -22.83 10.82 -28.23
N PRO A 69 -23.42 9.77 -28.83
CA PRO A 69 -22.78 9.01 -29.89
C PRO A 69 -22.70 9.88 -31.16
N ASP A 70 -21.51 10.39 -31.43
CA ASP A 70 -21.12 10.97 -32.73
C ASP A 70 -20.06 10.03 -33.37
N ASP A 71 -19.74 10.21 -34.66
CA ASP A 71 -18.86 9.37 -35.49
C ASP A 71 -17.48 9.03 -34.86
N GLY A 72 -17.06 9.80 -33.84
CA GLY A 72 -15.91 9.47 -32.99
C GLY A 72 -16.08 8.22 -32.10
N GLY A 73 -17.30 7.69 -31.95
CA GLY A 73 -17.57 6.44 -31.23
C GLY A 73 -17.05 5.20 -31.98
N ARG A 74 -17.22 5.17 -33.31
CA ARG A 74 -16.73 4.06 -34.15
C ARG A 74 -15.21 4.01 -34.20
N GLN A 75 -14.56 5.16 -34.41
CA GLN A 75 -13.09 5.23 -34.41
C GLN A 75 -12.47 4.86 -33.06
N ARG A 76 -13.13 5.20 -31.94
CA ARG A 76 -12.70 4.79 -30.60
C ARG A 76 -12.92 3.31 -30.34
N GLU A 77 -14.04 2.76 -30.78
CA GLU A 77 -14.32 1.33 -30.67
C GLU A 77 -13.36 0.50 -31.53
N GLU A 78 -13.06 0.95 -32.75
CA GLU A 78 -12.03 0.37 -33.62
C GLU A 78 -10.65 0.44 -32.96
N GLY A 79 -10.23 1.60 -32.44
CA GLY A 79 -8.97 1.72 -31.72
C GLY A 79 -8.87 0.83 -30.49
N TYR A 80 -9.96 0.69 -29.72
CA TYR A 80 -10.03 -0.23 -28.58
C TYR A 80 -9.90 -1.69 -29.02
N ARG A 81 -10.65 -2.10 -30.05
CA ARG A 81 -10.57 -3.46 -30.61
C ARG A 81 -9.20 -3.77 -31.19
N SER A 82 -8.59 -2.82 -31.92
CA SER A 82 -7.23 -2.95 -32.46
C SER A 82 -6.23 -3.14 -31.33
N GLY A 83 -6.29 -2.30 -30.29
CA GLY A 83 -5.40 -2.43 -29.13
C GLY A 83 -5.57 -3.75 -28.36
N LEU A 84 -6.81 -4.23 -28.21
CA LEU A 84 -7.08 -5.54 -27.60
C LEU A 84 -6.51 -6.70 -28.42
N TYR A 85 -6.63 -6.63 -29.75
CA TYR A 85 -6.02 -7.62 -30.65
C TYR A 85 -4.50 -7.51 -30.60
N GLU A 86 -3.92 -6.36 -30.95
CA GLU A 86 -2.47 -6.14 -31.02
C GLU A 86 -1.74 -6.46 -29.71
N GLY A 87 -2.33 -6.11 -28.55
CA GLY A 87 -1.75 -6.41 -27.24
C GLY A 87 -2.07 -7.79 -26.68
N GLY A 88 -2.93 -8.56 -27.36
CA GLY A 88 -3.42 -9.87 -26.94
C GLY A 88 -3.14 -10.93 -27.99
N GLU A 89 -4.13 -11.22 -28.83
CA GLU A 89 -4.05 -12.25 -29.87
C GLU A 89 -2.96 -11.96 -30.92
N GLY A 90 -2.76 -10.71 -31.30
CA GLY A 90 -1.69 -10.31 -32.24
C GLY A 90 -0.28 -10.62 -31.71
N LEU A 91 -0.05 -10.58 -30.40
CA LEU A 91 1.23 -11.04 -29.82
C LEU A 91 1.38 -12.57 -29.91
N VAL A 92 0.28 -13.32 -29.85
CA VAL A 92 0.28 -14.77 -30.02
C VAL A 92 0.64 -15.11 -31.46
N ASP A 93 0.03 -14.42 -32.43
CA ASP A 93 0.30 -14.61 -33.87
C ASP A 93 1.77 -14.33 -34.21
N VAL A 94 2.42 -13.35 -33.56
CA VAL A 94 3.86 -13.06 -33.74
C VAL A 94 4.77 -14.16 -33.16
N LEU A 95 4.30 -14.90 -32.16
CA LEU A 95 5.08 -15.94 -31.48
C LEU A 95 4.88 -17.35 -32.08
N LEU A 96 3.75 -17.59 -32.74
CA LEU A 96 3.52 -18.80 -33.51
C LEU A 96 4.29 -18.74 -34.83
N SER A 97 4.76 -19.89 -35.32
CA SER A 97 5.24 -19.98 -36.70
C SER A 97 4.09 -19.98 -37.71
N ASP A 98 4.38 -19.67 -38.97
CA ASP A 98 3.38 -19.65 -40.06
C ASP A 98 2.70 -21.03 -40.27
N GLU A 99 3.32 -22.11 -39.82
CA GLU A 99 2.80 -23.49 -39.91
C GLU A 99 2.06 -23.96 -38.65
N GLU A 100 1.95 -23.14 -37.60
CA GLU A 100 1.32 -23.48 -36.34
C GLU A 100 0.00 -22.71 -36.13
N MET A 101 -0.95 -23.37 -35.46
CA MET A 101 -2.17 -22.70 -35.00
C MET A 101 -2.61 -23.25 -33.65
N LEU A 102 -3.19 -22.39 -32.81
CA LEU A 102 -3.85 -22.77 -31.56
C LEU A 102 -5.37 -22.63 -31.70
N PRO A 103 -6.07 -23.66 -32.22
CA PRO A 103 -7.52 -23.59 -32.40
C PRO A 103 -8.23 -23.55 -31.04
N ASP A 104 -9.27 -22.70 -30.94
CA ASP A 104 -10.18 -22.62 -29.79
C ASP A 104 -9.52 -22.28 -28.44
N ILE A 105 -8.28 -21.78 -28.43
CA ILE A 105 -7.59 -21.33 -27.21
C ILE A 105 -7.52 -19.80 -27.22
N PRO A 106 -8.33 -19.11 -26.39
CA PRO A 106 -8.27 -17.65 -26.30
C PRO A 106 -7.02 -17.19 -25.51
N VAL A 107 -6.52 -15.98 -25.80
CA VAL A 107 -5.30 -15.42 -25.20
C VAL A 107 -5.25 -15.50 -23.67
N TYR A 108 -6.37 -15.32 -22.95
CA TYR A 108 -6.37 -15.39 -21.49
C TYR A 108 -6.00 -16.78 -20.94
N ARG A 109 -6.27 -17.86 -21.70
CA ARG A 109 -5.87 -19.23 -21.33
C ARG A 109 -4.38 -19.45 -21.55
N ILE A 110 -3.81 -18.84 -22.59
CA ILE A 110 -2.36 -18.82 -22.83
C ILE A 110 -1.67 -18.07 -21.69
N ILE A 111 -2.19 -16.89 -21.31
CA ILE A 111 -1.68 -16.11 -20.17
C ILE A 111 -1.80 -16.90 -18.86
N GLU A 112 -2.94 -17.55 -18.61
CA GLU A 112 -3.13 -18.38 -17.42
C GLU A 112 -2.10 -19.53 -17.35
N ALA A 113 -1.90 -20.24 -18.46
CA ALA A 113 -0.91 -21.30 -18.57
C ALA A 113 0.52 -20.77 -18.37
N GLY A 114 0.85 -19.60 -18.95
CA GLY A 114 2.14 -18.93 -18.74
C GLY A 114 2.36 -18.52 -17.28
N ILE A 115 1.35 -17.96 -16.62
CA ILE A 115 1.41 -17.64 -15.18
C ILE A 115 1.60 -18.91 -14.35
N GLN A 116 0.95 -20.03 -14.71
CA GLN A 116 1.17 -21.33 -14.09
C GLN A 116 2.60 -21.84 -14.31
N ALA A 117 3.15 -21.72 -15.51
CA ALA A 117 4.53 -22.09 -15.78
C ALA A 117 5.54 -21.24 -14.97
N LEU A 118 5.22 -19.97 -14.72
CA LEU A 118 6.04 -19.03 -13.94
C LEU A 118 5.77 -19.05 -12.43
N GLN A 119 5.17 -20.11 -11.86
CA GLN A 119 4.91 -20.15 -10.42
C GLN A 119 6.18 -19.96 -9.57
N SER A 120 7.31 -20.52 -9.99
CA SER A 120 8.59 -20.42 -9.26
C SER A 120 9.15 -19.00 -9.19
N GLU A 121 8.78 -18.15 -10.16
CA GLU A 121 9.27 -16.77 -10.25
C GLU A 121 8.45 -15.81 -9.38
N LYS A 122 7.30 -16.26 -8.84
CA LYS A 122 6.43 -15.43 -8.03
C LYS A 122 7.10 -15.04 -6.73
N GLN A 123 7.10 -13.74 -6.46
CA GLN A 123 7.53 -13.19 -5.18
C GLN A 123 6.35 -13.10 -4.21
N HIS A 124 6.60 -13.50 -2.96
CA HIS A 124 5.64 -13.30 -1.88
C HIS A 124 5.63 -11.82 -1.48
N LEU A 125 4.44 -11.23 -1.38
CA LEU A 125 4.24 -9.91 -0.82
C LEU A 125 3.50 -10.07 0.51
N LEU A 126 4.07 -9.53 1.59
CA LEU A 126 3.41 -9.49 2.89
C LEU A 126 2.07 -8.74 2.75
N ASN A 127 0.99 -9.37 3.22
CA ASN A 127 -0.32 -8.75 3.29
C ASN A 127 -0.46 -7.84 4.53
N ALA A 128 -1.59 -7.13 4.62
CA ALA A 128 -1.85 -6.19 5.71
C ALA A 128 -1.72 -6.83 7.11
N ARG A 129 -2.23 -8.05 7.29
CA ARG A 129 -2.18 -8.76 8.58
C ARG A 129 -0.77 -9.17 8.94
N GLU A 130 0.01 -9.65 7.97
CA GLU A 130 1.41 -9.99 8.19
C GLU A 130 2.22 -8.76 8.58
N VAL A 131 2.06 -7.64 7.87
CA VAL A 131 2.73 -6.37 8.20
C VAL A 131 2.29 -5.85 9.56
N THR A 132 0.98 -5.83 9.85
CA THR A 132 0.46 -5.43 11.17
C THR A 132 1.00 -6.31 12.29
N SER A 133 1.04 -7.63 12.10
CA SER A 133 1.56 -8.55 13.12
C SER A 133 3.03 -8.26 13.42
N ARG A 134 3.85 -7.96 12.40
CA ARG A 134 5.27 -7.62 12.58
C ARG A 134 5.46 -6.29 13.28
N LEU A 135 4.66 -5.27 12.92
CA LEU A 135 4.66 -3.97 13.61
C LEU A 135 4.29 -4.11 15.09
N LEU A 136 3.21 -4.84 15.40
CA LEU A 136 2.78 -5.10 16.78
C LEU A 136 3.87 -5.79 17.58
N GLN A 137 4.45 -6.86 17.02
CA GLN A 137 5.52 -7.61 17.67
C GLN A 137 6.77 -6.73 17.90
N ALA A 138 7.16 -5.92 16.91
CA ALA A 138 8.29 -5.00 17.06
C ALA A 138 8.06 -3.99 18.17
N MET A 139 6.86 -3.40 18.25
CA MET A 139 6.50 -2.49 19.35
C MET A 139 6.48 -3.18 20.72
N ASP A 140 5.90 -4.38 20.82
CA ASP A 140 5.80 -5.13 22.07
C ASP A 140 7.17 -5.56 22.61
N GLU A 141 8.09 -5.90 21.71
CA GLU A 141 9.44 -6.32 22.06
C GLU A 141 10.45 -5.15 22.09
N GLY A 142 10.00 -3.92 21.78
CA GLY A 142 10.87 -2.73 21.74
C GLY A 142 11.97 -2.82 20.67
N ARG A 143 11.68 -3.47 19.54
CA ARG A 143 12.61 -3.65 18.42
C ARG A 143 12.35 -2.63 17.29
N PRO A 144 13.40 -2.23 16.54
CA PRO A 144 13.23 -1.41 15.36
C PRO A 144 12.44 -2.14 14.28
N LEU A 145 11.59 -1.40 13.57
CA LEU A 145 10.97 -1.85 12.33
C LEU A 145 10.48 -0.66 11.51
N SER A 146 10.91 -0.59 10.26
CA SER A 146 10.47 0.40 9.29
C SER A 146 9.67 -0.23 8.15
N VAL A 147 8.53 0.37 7.84
CA VAL A 147 7.74 0.06 6.63
C VAL A 147 7.79 1.28 5.73
N VAL A 148 8.52 1.18 4.63
CA VAL A 148 8.63 2.25 3.61
C VAL A 148 7.83 1.86 2.38
N ARG A 149 7.43 2.84 1.55
CA ARG A 149 6.64 2.58 0.35
C ARG A 149 7.25 3.31 -0.84
N LEU A 150 7.22 2.65 -2.00
CA LEU A 150 7.68 3.21 -3.27
C LEU A 150 6.47 3.46 -4.17
N GLY A 151 6.12 4.73 -4.36
CA GLY A 151 5.23 5.19 -5.40
C GLY A 151 5.98 5.59 -6.67
N ASP A 152 5.27 6.20 -7.60
CA ASP A 152 5.86 6.79 -8.81
C ASP A 152 6.87 7.90 -8.48
N GLY A 153 6.56 8.77 -7.52
CA GLY A 153 7.45 9.85 -7.08
C GLY A 153 8.81 9.35 -6.57
N GLU A 154 8.81 8.35 -5.69
CA GLU A 154 10.05 7.75 -5.17
C GLU A 154 10.84 7.07 -6.31
N LEU A 155 10.17 6.35 -7.20
CA LEU A 155 10.82 5.65 -8.30
C LEU A 155 11.42 6.60 -9.33
N LEU A 156 10.71 7.66 -9.70
CA LEU A 156 11.23 8.72 -10.58
C LEU A 156 12.44 9.41 -9.93
N THR A 157 12.39 9.67 -8.62
CA THR A 157 13.51 10.24 -7.87
C THR A 157 14.73 9.32 -7.92
N MET A 158 14.55 8.01 -7.71
CA MET A 158 15.63 7.03 -7.81
C MET A 158 16.17 6.89 -9.24
N ALA A 159 15.35 7.09 -10.27
CA ALA A 159 15.73 6.93 -11.67
C ALA A 159 16.65 8.04 -12.22
N GLN A 160 16.81 9.14 -11.48
CA GLN A 160 17.69 10.27 -11.83
C GLN A 160 19.11 9.82 -12.19
N GLY A 161 19.54 10.16 -13.41
CA GLY A 161 20.90 9.88 -13.89
C GLY A 161 21.25 8.40 -14.03
N THR A 162 20.26 7.50 -14.01
CA THR A 162 20.47 6.05 -14.14
C THR A 162 19.57 5.43 -15.19
N VAL A 163 18.27 5.35 -14.92
CA VAL A 163 17.30 4.67 -15.78
C VAL A 163 16.62 5.64 -16.74
N MET A 164 16.48 6.90 -16.35
CA MET A 164 15.79 7.93 -17.12
C MET A 164 16.68 9.14 -17.36
N SER A 165 16.51 9.76 -18.53
CA SER A 165 17.14 11.05 -18.84
C SER A 165 16.45 12.20 -18.09
N ASP A 166 17.18 13.30 -17.87
CA ASP A 166 16.65 14.50 -17.21
C ASP A 166 15.40 15.05 -17.93
N GLN A 167 15.38 15.00 -19.27
CA GLN A 167 14.22 15.43 -20.05
C GLN A 167 12.99 14.54 -19.83
N GLN A 168 13.18 13.22 -19.70
CA GLN A 168 12.07 12.32 -19.36
C GLN A 168 11.57 12.61 -17.95
N LEU A 169 12.47 12.76 -16.98
CA LEU A 169 12.13 13.04 -15.59
C LEU A 169 11.41 14.37 -15.39
N LEU A 170 11.81 15.43 -16.09
CA LEU A 170 11.10 16.71 -16.04
C LEU A 170 9.67 16.63 -16.59
N ARG A 171 9.44 15.78 -17.61
CA ARG A 171 8.09 15.57 -18.17
C ARG A 171 7.22 14.72 -17.25
N GLU A 172 7.77 13.61 -16.76
CA GLU A 172 7.02 12.59 -16.04
C GLU A 172 6.92 12.89 -14.54
N GLY A 173 7.90 13.58 -13.97
CA GLY A 173 8.01 13.96 -12.56
C GLY A 173 7.67 15.42 -12.27
N HIS A 174 6.79 16.04 -13.06
CA HIS A 174 6.38 17.45 -12.86
C HIS A 174 5.79 17.74 -11.46
N PHE A 175 5.30 16.71 -10.76
CA PHE A 175 4.75 16.79 -9.40
C PHE A 175 5.81 16.60 -8.29
N LEU A 176 7.04 16.22 -8.61
CA LEU A 176 8.10 15.96 -7.63
C LEU A 176 8.40 17.15 -6.69
N PRO A 177 8.32 18.43 -7.13
CA PRO A 177 8.42 19.58 -6.24
C PRO A 177 7.44 19.54 -5.07
N TYR A 178 6.19 19.13 -5.32
CA TYR A 178 5.17 18.97 -4.28
C TYR A 178 5.49 17.82 -3.33
N ALA A 179 6.12 16.76 -3.84
CA ALA A 179 6.54 15.59 -3.06
C ALA A 179 7.88 15.79 -2.32
N GLY A 180 8.52 16.97 -2.44
CA GLY A 180 9.72 17.35 -1.70
C GLY A 180 11.05 17.22 -2.44
N ILE A 181 11.02 17.13 -3.78
CA ILE A 181 12.20 16.97 -4.65
C ILE A 181 12.26 18.07 -5.71
N GLN A 182 13.40 18.74 -5.85
CA GLN A 182 13.67 19.68 -6.93
C GLN A 182 14.66 19.06 -7.92
N LEU A 183 14.22 18.73 -9.13
CA LEU A 183 15.11 18.07 -10.10
C LEU A 183 16.16 19.05 -10.68
N PRO A 184 17.42 18.62 -10.87
CA PRO A 184 18.00 17.36 -10.38
C PRO A 184 18.39 17.46 -8.91
N ASP A 185 18.15 16.38 -8.15
CA ASP A 185 18.58 16.22 -6.77
C ASP A 185 19.16 14.81 -6.56
N LEU A 186 20.45 14.68 -6.90
CA LEU A 186 21.17 13.41 -6.82
C LEU A 186 21.48 13.02 -5.37
N GLU A 187 21.58 13.99 -4.46
CA GLU A 187 21.78 13.71 -3.05
C GLU A 187 20.52 13.06 -2.45
N ALA A 188 19.35 13.63 -2.71
CA ALA A 188 18.07 13.03 -2.32
C ALA A 188 17.88 11.63 -2.91
N ARG A 189 18.23 11.44 -4.18
CA ARG A 189 18.23 10.13 -4.84
C ARG A 189 19.07 9.13 -4.06
N ASP A 190 20.31 9.48 -3.74
CA ASP A 190 21.24 8.56 -3.06
C ASP A 190 20.79 8.27 -1.63
N GLN A 191 20.25 9.27 -0.91
CA GLN A 191 19.63 9.08 0.40
C GLN A 191 18.42 8.13 0.33
N LEU A 192 17.57 8.29 -0.68
CA LEU A 192 16.39 7.44 -0.89
C LEU A 192 16.80 5.99 -1.21
N VAL A 193 17.77 5.79 -2.12
CA VAL A 193 18.32 4.47 -2.43
C VAL A 193 18.89 3.81 -1.17
N ALA A 194 19.67 4.54 -0.38
CA ALA A 194 20.24 4.03 0.86
C ALA A 194 19.17 3.64 1.89
N ALA A 195 18.09 4.43 2.00
CA ALA A 195 16.97 4.12 2.88
C ALA A 195 16.22 2.85 2.43
N VAL A 196 15.96 2.70 1.13
CA VAL A 196 15.32 1.49 0.59
C VAL A 196 16.14 0.23 0.89
N CYS A 197 17.46 0.30 0.72
CA CYS A 197 18.35 -0.82 1.00
C CYS A 197 18.41 -1.21 2.50
N ARG A 198 18.07 -0.29 3.40
CA ARG A 198 18.14 -0.49 4.87
C ARG A 198 16.77 -0.70 5.52
N ALA A 199 15.68 -0.49 4.80
CA ALA A 199 14.34 -0.64 5.35
C ALA A 199 14.01 -2.11 5.63
N ASP A 200 13.23 -2.36 6.66
CA ASP A 200 12.86 -3.72 7.07
C ASP A 200 11.80 -4.32 6.16
N ILE A 201 10.82 -3.49 5.73
CA ILE A 201 9.77 -3.86 4.79
C ILE A 201 9.62 -2.76 3.73
N VAL A 202 9.67 -3.16 2.46
CA VAL A 202 9.57 -2.25 1.31
C VAL A 202 8.27 -2.50 0.54
N GLY A 203 7.41 -1.50 0.47
CA GLY A 203 6.21 -1.49 -0.36
C GLY A 203 6.56 -1.22 -1.81
N ILE A 204 6.28 -2.16 -2.72
CA ILE A 204 6.53 -2.04 -4.16
C ILE A 204 5.20 -1.90 -4.92
N PRO A 205 5.12 -1.11 -6.00
CA PRO A 205 3.88 -1.03 -6.75
C PRO A 205 3.63 -2.34 -7.50
N LYS A 206 2.38 -2.81 -7.42
CA LYS A 206 1.93 -4.02 -8.15
C LYS A 206 1.55 -3.71 -9.60
N LEU A 207 1.17 -2.46 -9.88
CA LEU A 207 0.68 -2.03 -11.18
C LEU A 207 1.78 -2.11 -12.24
N ARG A 208 1.47 -2.69 -13.40
CA ARG A 208 2.40 -2.91 -14.51
C ARG A 208 2.40 -1.78 -15.55
N LEU A 209 2.24 -0.54 -15.08
CA LEU A 209 2.37 0.67 -15.89
C LEU A 209 3.82 1.20 -15.83
N PRO A 210 4.31 1.95 -16.84
CA PRO A 210 5.73 2.30 -17.00
C PRO A 210 6.42 2.80 -15.71
N ASN A 211 5.83 3.77 -15.02
CA ASN A 211 6.43 4.44 -13.84
C ASN A 211 6.21 3.72 -12.51
N TYR A 212 5.75 2.48 -12.55
CA TYR A 212 5.43 1.68 -11.37
C TYR A 212 6.31 0.43 -11.35
N GLN A 213 5.73 -0.77 -11.50
CA GLN A 213 6.49 -2.02 -11.37
C GLN A 213 7.67 -2.14 -12.34
N PRO A 214 7.54 -1.83 -13.65
CA PRO A 214 8.66 -1.88 -14.58
C PRO A 214 9.80 -0.93 -14.18
N LEU A 215 9.48 0.33 -13.83
CA LEU A 215 10.47 1.29 -13.35
C LEU A 215 11.12 0.84 -12.04
N ALA A 216 10.36 0.30 -11.08
CA ALA A 216 10.89 -0.23 -9.83
C ALA A 216 11.98 -1.27 -10.06
N PHE A 217 11.72 -2.26 -10.91
CA PHE A 217 12.72 -3.30 -11.21
C PHE A 217 13.86 -2.80 -12.10
N ALA A 218 13.64 -1.80 -12.95
CA ALA A 218 14.73 -1.15 -13.70
C ALA A 218 15.68 -0.39 -12.76
N VAL A 219 15.13 0.38 -11.82
CA VAL A 219 15.86 1.08 -10.76
C VAL A 219 16.62 0.09 -9.89
N PHE A 220 15.97 -0.96 -9.40
CA PHE A 220 16.64 -1.98 -8.58
C PHE A 220 17.82 -2.62 -9.30
N ARG A 221 17.67 -2.95 -10.59
CA ARG A 221 18.81 -3.44 -11.38
C ARG A 221 19.93 -2.41 -11.50
N ALA A 222 19.61 -1.14 -11.75
CA ALA A 222 20.61 -0.08 -11.92
C ALA A 222 21.45 0.14 -10.65
N TYR A 223 20.86 -0.02 -9.46
CA TYR A 223 21.56 0.10 -8.18
C TYR A 223 22.04 -1.23 -7.59
N GLY A 224 21.85 -2.36 -8.28
CA GLY A 224 22.23 -3.68 -7.77
C GLY A 224 21.43 -4.14 -6.55
N ILE A 225 20.21 -3.63 -6.36
CA ILE A 225 19.30 -4.03 -5.28
C ILE A 225 18.69 -5.40 -5.62
N ASP A 226 19.08 -6.42 -4.86
CA ASP A 226 18.49 -7.76 -5.02
C ASP A 226 17.15 -7.85 -4.28
N TYR A 227 16.06 -7.57 -5.01
CA TYR A 227 14.70 -7.56 -4.46
C TYR A 227 14.26 -8.89 -3.84
N ARG A 228 14.93 -10.01 -4.18
CA ARG A 228 14.67 -11.33 -3.59
C ARG A 228 15.12 -11.44 -2.15
N GLN A 229 16.01 -10.54 -1.71
CA GLN A 229 16.49 -10.45 -0.33
C GLN A 229 15.68 -9.43 0.50
N LEU A 230 14.85 -8.62 -0.16
CA LEU A 230 13.98 -7.66 0.51
C LEU A 230 12.72 -8.34 1.03
N GLN A 231 12.20 -7.86 2.15
CA GLN A 231 10.83 -8.20 2.56
C GLN A 231 9.88 -7.23 1.88
N LEU A 232 9.10 -7.74 0.94
CA LEU A 232 8.25 -6.92 0.10
C LEU A 232 6.80 -6.90 0.60
N THR A 233 6.13 -5.78 0.41
CA THR A 233 4.67 -5.62 0.50
C THR A 233 4.17 -4.76 -0.68
N ILE A 234 2.88 -4.46 -0.76
CA ILE A 234 2.35 -3.54 -1.77
C ILE A 234 2.63 -2.08 -1.36
N SER A 235 2.92 -1.18 -2.30
CA SER A 235 3.19 0.23 -1.98
C SER A 235 1.99 1.00 -1.41
N THR A 236 0.79 0.43 -1.50
CA THR A 236 -0.45 0.93 -0.86
C THR A 236 -0.82 0.17 0.42
N ILE A 237 0.18 -0.41 1.09
CA ILE A 237 -0.01 -1.20 2.32
C ILE A 237 -0.73 -0.43 3.42
N ASN A 238 -0.45 0.87 3.55
CA ASN A 238 -1.12 1.78 4.48
C ASN A 238 -2.66 1.72 4.33
N TYR A 239 -3.16 1.79 3.11
CA TYR A 239 -4.59 1.68 2.84
C TYR A 239 -5.14 0.29 3.12
N THR A 240 -4.41 -0.77 2.81
CA THR A 240 -4.88 -2.14 3.10
C THR A 240 -4.89 -2.46 4.59
N ILE A 241 -3.93 -1.93 5.37
CA ILE A 241 -3.96 -1.98 6.84
C ILE A 241 -5.23 -1.33 7.37
N TYR A 242 -5.61 -0.17 6.81
CA TYR A 242 -6.86 0.49 7.16
C TYR A 242 -8.09 -0.34 6.75
N LEU A 243 -8.17 -0.75 5.48
CA LEU A 243 -9.32 -1.46 4.92
C LEU A 243 -9.59 -2.80 5.61
N GLU A 244 -8.54 -3.49 6.05
CA GLU A 244 -8.67 -4.74 6.80
C GLU A 244 -8.95 -4.54 8.30
N GLY A 245 -9.16 -3.29 8.75
CA GLY A 245 -9.47 -2.96 10.14
C GLY A 245 -8.28 -3.18 11.08
N CYS A 246 -7.05 -3.18 10.55
CA CYS A 246 -5.84 -3.42 11.31
C CYS A 246 -5.26 -2.12 11.90
N LEU A 247 -5.60 -0.95 11.35
CA LEU A 247 -5.08 0.33 11.85
C LEU A 247 -5.45 0.62 13.32
N PRO A 248 -6.70 0.45 13.78
CA PRO A 248 -7.02 0.60 15.21
C PRO A 248 -6.18 -0.31 16.12
N GLN A 249 -5.87 -1.54 15.66
CA GLN A 249 -5.07 -2.49 16.43
C GLN A 249 -3.63 -2.00 16.63
N LEU A 250 -3.07 -1.31 15.62
CA LEU A 250 -1.73 -0.72 15.71
C LEU A 250 -1.68 0.47 16.67
N LEU A 251 -2.73 1.28 16.73
CA LEU A 251 -2.71 2.55 17.44
C LEU A 251 -3.29 2.48 18.86
N GLN A 252 -4.21 1.54 19.13
CA GLN A 252 -4.89 1.46 20.41
C GLN A 252 -3.91 1.22 21.56
N GLY A 253 -3.90 2.13 22.55
CA GLY A 253 -3.03 2.04 23.72
C GLY A 253 -1.55 2.33 23.43
N ARG A 254 -1.20 2.82 22.24
CA ARG A 254 0.17 3.20 21.86
C ARG A 254 0.34 4.71 21.85
N ARG A 255 1.55 5.15 22.15
CA ARG A 255 2.00 6.54 21.97
C ARG A 255 2.42 6.72 20.51
N VAL A 256 1.66 7.51 19.77
CA VAL A 256 1.83 7.70 18.34
C VAL A 256 2.53 9.03 18.08
N LEU A 257 3.71 8.99 17.46
CA LEU A 257 4.35 10.19 16.92
C LEU A 257 3.83 10.46 15.51
N LEU A 258 3.45 11.71 15.24
CA LEU A 258 2.99 12.12 13.90
C LEU A 258 4.02 13.05 13.27
N VAL A 259 4.43 12.74 12.04
CA VAL A 259 5.45 13.50 11.31
C VAL A 259 4.92 13.82 9.92
N GLY A 260 4.97 15.10 9.52
CA GLY A 260 4.52 15.54 8.20
C GLY A 260 3.62 16.77 8.22
N ASN A 261 3.39 17.36 7.05
CA ASN A 261 2.64 18.62 6.94
C ASN A 261 1.17 18.50 7.40
N THR A 262 0.59 17.30 7.29
CA THR A 262 -0.78 17.00 7.74
C THR A 262 -0.84 16.51 9.19
N ALA A 263 0.32 16.34 9.85
CA ALA A 263 0.40 15.80 11.21
C ALA A 263 -0.42 16.58 12.25
N PRO A 264 -0.47 17.94 12.26
CA PRO A 264 -1.30 18.68 13.21
C PRO A 264 -2.81 18.38 13.06
N SER A 265 -3.29 18.29 11.82
CA SER A 265 -4.70 17.96 11.54
C SER A 265 -5.01 16.50 11.85
N LEU A 266 -4.09 15.59 11.52
CA LEU A 266 -4.23 14.17 11.86
C LEU A 266 -4.24 13.96 13.38
N ALA A 267 -3.43 14.72 14.15
CA ALA A 267 -3.42 14.67 15.61
C ALA A 267 -4.81 14.94 16.17
N SER A 268 -5.45 16.03 15.73
CA SER A 268 -6.82 16.40 16.14
C SER A 268 -7.81 15.26 15.89
N VAL A 269 -7.71 14.59 14.73
CA VAL A 269 -8.58 13.44 14.40
C VAL A 269 -8.31 12.27 15.34
N LEU A 270 -7.05 11.88 15.54
CA LEU A 270 -6.68 10.75 16.39
C LEU A 270 -7.08 10.96 17.86
N GLU A 271 -6.81 12.15 18.39
CA GLU A 271 -7.15 12.52 19.77
C GLU A 271 -8.67 12.52 19.98
N SER A 272 -9.45 13.03 19.02
CA SER A 272 -10.92 13.00 19.07
C SER A 272 -11.50 11.58 19.12
N ARG A 273 -10.70 10.59 18.71
CA ARG A 273 -11.05 9.15 18.72
C ARG A 273 -10.42 8.39 19.88
N GLY A 274 -9.73 9.09 20.80
CA GLY A 274 -9.15 8.51 22.01
C GLY A 274 -7.80 7.82 21.81
N TYR A 275 -7.11 8.07 20.70
CA TYR A 275 -5.72 7.63 20.52
C TYR A 275 -4.76 8.62 21.20
N VAL A 276 -3.58 8.12 21.61
CA VAL A 276 -2.58 8.92 22.33
C VAL A 276 -1.54 9.46 21.35
N VAL A 277 -1.52 10.78 21.15
CA VAL A 277 -0.49 11.46 20.35
C VAL A 277 0.68 11.84 21.26
N ALA A 278 1.86 11.34 20.93
CA ALA A 278 3.10 11.53 21.70
C ALA A 278 3.87 12.80 21.31
N GLY A 279 3.56 13.33 20.13
CA GLY A 279 4.23 14.47 19.53
C GLY A 279 3.74 14.69 18.10
N VAL A 280 3.94 15.90 17.62
CA VAL A 280 3.63 16.32 16.26
C VAL A 280 4.84 17.09 15.73
N ILE A 281 5.39 16.65 14.60
CA ILE A 281 6.53 17.29 13.95
C ILE A 281 6.09 17.73 12.56
N ALA A 282 5.98 19.06 12.39
CA ALA A 282 5.55 19.71 11.16
C ALA A 282 6.10 21.15 11.11
N PRO A 283 6.33 21.71 9.91
CA PRO A 283 6.24 21.04 8.60
C PRO A 283 7.42 20.08 8.37
N VAL A 284 7.40 19.37 7.24
CA VAL A 284 8.57 18.71 6.63
C VAL A 284 8.74 19.33 5.24
N ALA A 285 9.81 20.11 5.06
CA ALA A 285 10.06 20.91 3.87
C ALA A 285 11.01 20.20 2.90
N GLY A 286 10.67 18.98 2.49
CA GLY A 286 11.45 18.19 1.52
C GLY A 286 12.68 17.51 2.14
N MET A 287 13.55 17.01 1.27
CA MET A 287 14.65 16.11 1.67
C MET A 287 15.72 16.77 2.54
N HIS A 288 16.06 18.03 2.26
CA HIS A 288 17.08 18.76 3.03
C HIS A 288 16.65 19.06 4.48
N ASP A 289 15.37 18.92 4.80
CA ASP A 289 14.82 19.19 6.12
C ASP A 289 14.89 17.97 7.05
N ILE A 290 15.20 16.79 6.52
CA ILE A 290 15.29 15.53 7.27
C ILE A 290 16.21 15.63 8.49
N PRO A 291 17.40 16.26 8.45
CA PRO A 291 18.25 16.39 9.64
C PRO A 291 17.57 17.12 10.80
N ARG A 292 16.84 18.22 10.54
CA ARG A 292 16.07 18.95 11.56
C ARG A 292 14.95 18.07 12.10
N VAL A 293 14.17 17.45 11.21
CA VAL A 293 13.06 16.57 11.58
C VAL A 293 13.55 15.43 12.48
N MET A 294 14.65 14.77 12.12
CA MET A 294 15.23 13.71 12.93
C MET A 294 15.71 14.23 14.29
N ALA A 295 16.32 15.41 14.37
CA ALA A 295 16.72 16.01 15.64
C ALA A 295 15.52 16.26 16.58
N GLU A 296 14.39 16.70 16.04
CA GLU A 296 13.14 16.86 16.81
C GLU A 296 12.57 15.51 17.25
N ILE A 297 12.58 14.49 16.38
CA ILE A 297 12.10 13.13 16.70
C ILE A 297 12.84 12.56 17.92
N HIS A 298 14.15 12.79 18.04
CA HIS A 298 14.95 12.32 19.20
C HIS A 298 14.45 12.86 20.54
N GLY A 299 13.73 13.99 20.56
CA GLY A 299 13.16 14.57 21.77
C GLY A 299 11.86 13.90 22.24
N HIS A 300 11.28 12.98 21.45
CA HIS A 300 9.99 12.36 21.75
C HIS A 300 10.12 10.90 22.18
N HIS A 301 9.33 10.50 23.17
CA HIS A 301 9.13 9.09 23.51
C HIS A 301 7.82 8.58 22.90
N PHE A 302 7.92 7.63 21.98
CA PHE A 302 6.79 7.03 21.27
C PHE A 302 7.00 5.53 21.03
N ASP A 303 5.92 4.82 20.70
CA ASP A 303 5.95 3.39 20.36
C ASP A 303 5.97 3.19 18.84
N ILE A 304 5.21 4.02 18.11
CA ILE A 304 5.16 4.03 16.64
C ILE A 304 5.11 5.46 16.09
N ALA A 305 5.80 5.69 14.97
CA ALA A 305 5.67 6.90 14.18
C ALA A 305 4.83 6.66 12.90
N LEU A 306 3.88 7.56 12.63
CA LEU A 306 3.19 7.67 11.35
C LEU A 306 3.78 8.85 10.58
N VAL A 307 4.43 8.56 9.45
CA VAL A 307 5.18 9.56 8.68
C VAL A 307 4.47 9.85 7.36
N GLY A 308 3.89 11.04 7.22
CA GLY A 308 3.17 11.50 6.01
C GLY A 308 3.83 12.74 5.42
N ALA A 309 4.97 12.56 4.75
CA ALA A 309 5.87 13.66 4.36
C ALA A 309 6.35 13.60 2.91
N GLY A 310 5.59 12.98 2.00
CA GLY A 310 6.03 12.76 0.61
C GLY A 310 7.26 11.86 0.55
N ILE A 311 8.17 12.11 -0.39
CA ILE A 311 9.40 11.33 -0.59
C ILE A 311 10.30 11.28 0.67
N PRO A 312 10.45 12.38 1.45
CA PRO A 312 11.14 12.33 2.75
C PRO A 312 10.62 11.27 3.72
N ALA A 313 9.36 10.85 3.61
CA ALA A 313 8.78 9.87 4.53
C ALA A 313 9.52 8.53 4.53
N VAL A 314 10.03 8.10 3.37
CA VAL A 314 10.80 6.86 3.23
C VAL A 314 12.08 6.92 4.07
N VAL A 315 12.83 8.01 3.93
CA VAL A 315 14.10 8.20 4.64
C VAL A 315 13.86 8.41 6.13
N ILE A 316 12.87 9.23 6.50
CA ILE A 316 12.53 9.46 7.92
C ILE A 316 12.10 8.15 8.59
N ALA A 317 11.19 7.38 8.00
CA ALA A 317 10.72 6.13 8.59
C ALA A 317 11.86 5.11 8.77
N GLN A 318 12.74 4.95 7.77
CA GLN A 318 13.90 4.08 7.89
C GLN A 318 14.88 4.56 8.98
N ARG A 319 15.17 5.86 9.04
CA ARG A 319 16.08 6.43 10.04
C ARG A 319 15.52 6.32 11.45
N ILE A 320 14.21 6.44 11.65
CA ILE A 320 13.59 6.20 12.97
C ILE A 320 13.91 4.79 13.47
N ALA A 321 13.79 3.78 12.61
CA ALA A 321 14.11 2.42 12.98
C ALA A 321 15.62 2.26 13.28
N THR A 322 16.47 2.73 12.38
CA THR A 322 17.92 2.49 12.50
C THR A 322 18.59 3.33 13.60
N GLU A 323 18.19 4.59 13.79
CA GLU A 323 18.85 5.51 14.73
C GLU A 323 18.23 5.47 16.13
N LEU A 324 16.90 5.25 16.23
CA LEU A 324 16.20 5.30 17.52
C LEU A 324 15.76 3.92 18.02
N GLY A 325 15.89 2.87 17.21
CA GLY A 325 15.43 1.54 17.60
C GLY A 325 13.91 1.41 17.67
N ARG A 326 13.16 2.26 16.96
CA ARG A 326 11.69 2.35 17.07
C ARG A 326 10.95 1.88 15.83
N THR A 327 9.63 1.71 15.97
CA THR A 327 8.77 1.33 14.85
C THR A 327 8.28 2.57 14.10
N ALA A 328 8.34 2.56 12.77
CA ALA A 328 7.83 3.62 11.92
C ALA A 328 7.21 3.08 10.63
N ILE A 329 6.15 3.73 10.17
CA ILE A 329 5.50 3.45 8.90
C ILE A 329 5.35 4.74 8.09
N ASP A 330 5.78 4.69 6.84
CA ASP A 330 5.37 5.67 5.84
C ASP A 330 3.86 5.57 5.63
N PHE A 331 3.14 6.57 6.13
CA PHE A 331 1.69 6.60 6.23
C PHE A 331 1.02 7.27 5.02
N GLY A 332 1.78 8.05 4.24
CA GLY A 332 1.34 8.68 3.00
C GLY A 332 -0.01 9.41 3.08
N HIS A 333 -0.74 9.39 1.98
CA HIS A 333 -2.03 10.08 1.81
C HIS A 333 -3.22 9.45 2.55
N LEU A 334 -3.02 8.35 3.29
CA LEU A 334 -4.07 7.86 4.19
C LEU A 334 -4.37 8.88 5.30
N ALA A 335 -3.37 9.69 5.69
CA ALA A 335 -3.57 10.83 6.57
C ALA A 335 -4.66 11.78 6.04
N ASP A 336 -4.60 12.13 4.75
CA ASP A 336 -5.57 13.02 4.12
C ASP A 336 -6.98 12.44 4.12
N ALA A 337 -7.12 11.15 3.80
CA ALA A 337 -8.41 10.47 3.79
C ALA A 337 -9.06 10.46 5.19
N LEU A 338 -8.26 10.27 6.24
CA LEU A 338 -8.73 10.34 7.63
C LEU A 338 -9.16 11.76 8.02
N ILE A 339 -8.37 12.77 7.63
CA ILE A 339 -8.66 14.18 7.91
C ILE A 339 -9.95 14.64 7.22
N LYS A 340 -10.15 14.25 5.96
CA LYS A 340 -11.35 14.58 5.18
C LYS A 340 -12.59 13.79 5.61
N GLY A 341 -12.44 12.79 6.49
CA GLY A 341 -13.52 11.90 6.92
C GLY A 341 -13.96 10.88 5.86
N GLU A 342 -13.15 10.72 4.81
CA GLU A 342 -13.34 9.71 3.76
C GLU A 342 -12.99 8.31 4.29
N ALA A 343 -12.02 8.26 5.20
CA ALA A 343 -11.70 7.12 6.05
C ALA A 343 -12.08 7.42 7.51
N VAL A 344 -12.60 6.41 8.21
CA VAL A 344 -13.07 6.50 9.61
C VAL A 344 -12.41 5.42 10.46
N LEU A 345 -11.86 5.83 11.61
CA LEU A 345 -11.26 4.98 12.65
C LEU A 345 -12.27 4.43 13.65
#